data_AF-A0A2G9R604-F1
#
_entry.id   AF-A0A2G9R604-F1
#
_cell.length_a   1.000
_cell.length_b   1.000
_cell.length_c   1.000
_cell.angle_alpha   90.00
_cell.angle_beta   90.00
_cell.angle_gamma   90.00
#
_symmetry.space_group_name_H-M   'P 1'
#
loop_
_entity.id
_entity.type
_entity.pdbx_description
1 polymer ?
#
loop_
_entity_poly.entity_id
_entity_poly.type
_entity_poly.pdbx_seq_one_letter_code
_entity_poly.pdbx_strand_id
1 'polypeptide(L)'
;ISVRCSEECHALPPPVGPAARSVNTLLCFLGLDGLSERCAQYKKDGADFAKWRCVLKISEHTPSSLAIMENANVLARYASICQQNGIVPIVEPEILPDGDHDLKRCQYVTEKVLAAVYKALSDHHIYLEGTLLKPNMVTAGHACPKKYTAEEISMATVTALRRTVPPAVPGVTFLSGGQSEEEATINLNAMNNCPLARPWALTFSYGRALQASALNAWRGKKENEHAATEEFLTRAEVMCS
;
A
#
# COMPACT_ATOMS: atom_id res chain seq x y z
N ILE A 1 -2.22 -9.52 15.91
CA ILE A 1 -2.28 -8.03 16.04
C ILE A 1 -1.25 -7.44 15.07
N SER A 2 -1.62 -6.43 14.26
CA SER A 2 -0.69 -5.75 13.34
C SER A 2 -0.04 -4.56 14.01
N VAL A 3 1.24 -4.29 13.74
CA VAL A 3 1.89 -3.06 14.21
C VAL A 3 2.27 -2.14 13.06
N ARG A 4 1.86 -0.88 13.16
CA ARG A 4 2.32 0.20 12.27
C ARG A 4 3.70 0.66 12.76
N CYS A 5 4.72 0.42 11.97
CA CYS A 5 6.11 0.75 12.35
C CYS A 5 6.58 2.12 11.85
N SER A 6 5.81 2.78 10.99
CA SER A 6 6.08 4.12 10.49
C SER A 6 5.33 5.17 11.30
N GLU A 7 6.02 6.19 11.81
CA GLU A 7 5.41 7.46 12.18
C GLU A 7 4.90 8.17 10.91
N GLU A 8 3.89 9.03 11.02
CA GLU A 8 3.31 9.69 9.84
C GLU A 8 4.37 10.54 9.12
N CYS A 9 4.70 10.15 7.88
CA CYS A 9 5.61 10.90 7.02
C CYS A 9 4.92 12.23 6.61
N HIS A 10 5.15 13.29 7.39
CA HIS A 10 4.81 14.66 7.03
C HIS A 10 5.86 15.22 6.05
N ALA A 11 5.43 16.13 5.18
CA ALA A 11 6.37 16.88 4.35
C ALA A 11 7.38 17.59 5.27
N LEU A 12 8.67 17.25 5.14
CA LEU A 12 9.70 18.00 5.85
C LEU A 12 9.68 19.45 5.35
N PRO A 13 9.85 20.46 6.23
CA PRO A 13 10.10 21.82 5.76
C PRO A 13 11.34 21.80 4.84
N PRO A 14 11.38 22.65 3.81
CA PRO A 14 12.45 22.61 2.81
C PRO A 14 13.81 22.80 3.49
N PRO A 15 14.83 21.97 3.19
CA PRO A 15 16.16 22.17 3.72
C PRO A 15 16.72 23.50 3.21
N VAL A 16 17.32 24.30 4.08
CA VAL A 16 17.93 25.58 3.71
C VAL A 16 19.32 25.29 3.11
N GLY A 17 19.44 25.32 1.78
CA GLY A 17 20.71 25.16 1.09
C GLY A 17 20.59 25.12 -0.44
N PRO A 18 21.67 25.41 -1.19
CA PRO A 18 21.62 25.49 -2.66
C PRO A 18 21.26 24.17 -3.38
N ALA A 19 21.27 23.03 -2.66
CA ALA A 19 20.79 21.73 -3.15
C ALA A 19 19.26 21.54 -3.03
N ALA A 20 18.52 22.49 -2.47
CA ALA A 20 17.11 22.35 -2.09
C ALA A 20 16.08 22.55 -3.22
N ARG A 21 16.51 22.80 -4.46
CA ARG A 21 15.57 23.17 -5.55
C ARG A 21 14.80 22.00 -6.19
N SER A 22 15.02 20.75 -5.77
CA SER A 22 14.33 19.57 -6.32
C SER A 22 13.52 18.75 -5.31
N VAL A 23 13.45 19.17 -4.04
CA VAL A 23 12.98 18.33 -2.94
C VAL A 23 11.50 18.58 -2.63
N ASN A 24 10.62 18.34 -3.60
CA ASN A 24 9.18 18.12 -3.34
C ASN A 24 8.86 16.61 -3.32
N THR A 25 9.81 15.83 -2.79
CA THR A 25 9.78 14.37 -2.74
C THR A 25 9.51 13.96 -1.30
N LEU A 26 8.39 13.28 -1.03
CA LEU A 26 8.18 12.64 0.28
C LEU A 26 9.25 11.54 0.44
N LEU A 27 10.26 11.81 1.26
CA LEU A 27 11.31 10.87 1.62
C LEU A 27 11.00 10.34 3.03
N CYS A 28 10.69 9.05 3.14
CA CYS A 28 10.32 8.44 4.41
C CYS A 28 11.57 7.84 5.07
N PHE A 29 12.43 8.68 5.67
CA PHE A 29 13.62 8.22 6.42
C PHE A 29 13.34 7.92 7.90
N LEU A 30 12.19 8.38 8.41
CA LEU A 30 11.87 8.34 9.85
C LEU A 30 11.36 6.95 10.26
N GLY A 31 11.94 6.40 11.33
CA GLY A 31 11.42 5.22 12.02
C GLY A 31 12.24 3.93 11.88
N LEU A 32 13.36 3.91 11.13
CA LEU A 32 14.27 2.75 11.15
C LEU A 32 15.08 2.68 12.45
N ASP A 33 15.32 3.83 13.08
CA ASP A 33 16.03 3.91 14.37
C ASP A 33 15.22 3.19 15.46
N GLY A 34 15.88 2.27 16.16
CA GLY A 34 15.28 1.44 17.21
C GLY A 34 14.24 0.43 16.70
N LEU A 35 14.11 0.24 15.38
CA LEU A 35 13.08 -0.63 14.82
C LEU A 35 13.27 -2.10 15.24
N SER A 36 14.52 -2.56 15.37
CA SER A 36 14.79 -3.96 15.77
C SER A 36 14.29 -4.24 17.18
N GLU A 37 14.61 -3.35 18.14
CA GLU A 37 14.17 -3.45 19.52
C GLU A 37 12.63 -3.39 19.62
N ARG A 38 12.00 -2.50 18.85
CA ARG A 38 10.55 -2.44 18.76
C ARG A 38 9.96 -3.71 18.17
N CYS A 39 10.52 -4.25 17.08
CA CYS A 39 10.06 -5.50 16.47
C CYS A 39 10.18 -6.68 17.43
N ALA A 40 11.30 -6.82 18.15
CA ALA A 40 11.46 -7.85 19.16
C ALA A 40 10.41 -7.74 20.28
N GLN A 41 10.15 -6.52 20.76
CA GLN A 41 9.11 -6.27 21.76
C GLN A 41 7.71 -6.58 21.22
N TYR A 42 7.37 -6.11 20.01
CA TYR A 42 6.09 -6.41 19.38
C TYR A 42 5.88 -7.90 19.14
N LYS A 43 6.94 -8.64 18.78
CA LYS A 43 6.86 -10.09 18.65
C LYS A 43 6.56 -10.76 19.98
N LYS A 44 7.21 -10.31 21.07
CA LYS A 44 6.93 -10.76 22.43
C LYS A 44 5.48 -10.46 22.86
N ASP A 45 4.93 -9.34 22.40
CA ASP A 45 3.56 -8.91 22.67
C ASP A 45 2.51 -9.57 21.75
N GLY A 46 2.92 -10.48 20.84
CA GLY A 46 2.02 -11.28 20.00
C GLY A 46 1.74 -10.69 18.60
N ALA A 47 2.57 -9.77 18.11
CA ALA A 47 2.51 -9.33 16.72
C ALA A 47 3.30 -10.26 15.79
N ASP A 48 2.65 -10.75 14.74
CA ASP A 48 3.27 -11.64 13.75
C ASP A 48 3.57 -10.95 12.42
N PHE A 49 3.02 -9.75 12.20
CA PHE A 49 3.26 -8.96 11.01
C PHE A 49 3.30 -7.47 11.31
N ALA A 50 4.07 -6.75 10.51
CA ALA A 50 4.21 -5.30 10.59
C ALA A 50 3.84 -4.67 9.25
N LYS A 51 3.66 -3.34 9.27
CA LYS A 51 3.38 -2.56 8.06
C LYS A 51 4.22 -1.29 8.03
N TRP A 52 4.81 -1.01 6.87
CA TRP A 52 5.51 0.23 6.59
C TRP A 52 5.04 0.87 5.29
N ARG A 53 4.57 2.12 5.38
CA ARG A 53 4.02 2.88 4.28
C ARG A 53 5.02 3.90 3.74
N CYS A 54 5.37 3.74 2.48
CA CYS A 54 6.05 4.74 1.66
C CYS A 54 5.03 5.42 0.75
N VAL A 55 5.23 6.71 0.46
CA VAL A 55 4.27 7.52 -0.30
C VAL A 55 4.96 8.17 -1.49
N LEU A 56 4.40 7.95 -2.67
CA LEU A 56 4.87 8.45 -3.95
C LEU A 56 3.74 9.22 -4.64
N LYS A 57 4.07 10.25 -5.41
CA LYS A 57 3.09 11.09 -6.10
C LYS A 57 3.36 11.16 -7.59
N ILE A 58 2.31 11.04 -8.40
CA ILE A 58 2.40 11.25 -9.85
C ILE A 58 2.24 12.74 -10.16
N SER A 59 3.17 13.28 -10.96
CA SER A 59 3.05 14.59 -11.60
C SER A 59 3.85 14.59 -12.90
N GLU A 60 4.06 15.77 -13.49
CA GLU A 60 4.92 15.96 -14.65
C GLU A 60 6.35 15.46 -14.42
N HIS A 61 6.90 15.65 -13.21
CA HIS A 61 8.29 15.30 -12.87
C HIS A 61 8.43 14.28 -11.74
N THR A 62 7.30 13.78 -11.20
CA THR A 62 7.30 12.81 -10.09
C THR A 62 6.55 11.52 -10.43
N PRO A 63 6.92 10.38 -9.81
CA PRO A 63 8.03 10.22 -8.87
C PRO A 63 9.40 10.31 -9.57
N SER A 64 10.35 11.03 -8.95
CA SER A 64 11.72 11.12 -9.46
C SER A 64 12.46 9.81 -9.24
N SER A 65 13.53 9.55 -9.99
CA SER A 65 14.36 8.35 -9.80
C SER A 65 14.89 8.25 -8.36
N LEU A 66 15.25 9.38 -7.75
CA LEU A 66 15.68 9.44 -6.35
C LEU A 66 14.55 9.03 -5.40
N ALA A 67 13.33 9.56 -5.61
CA ALA A 67 12.16 9.21 -4.80
C ALA A 67 11.90 7.71 -4.77
N ILE A 68 11.94 7.08 -5.95
CA ILE A 68 11.72 5.64 -6.12
C ILE A 68 12.81 4.85 -5.40
N MET A 69 14.08 5.20 -5.62
CA MET A 69 15.23 4.50 -5.05
C MET A 69 15.24 4.56 -3.52
N GLU A 70 15.04 5.75 -2.95
CA GLU A 70 15.06 5.93 -1.49
C GLU A 70 13.92 5.18 -0.80
N ASN A 71 12.69 5.28 -1.34
CA ASN A 71 11.55 4.56 -0.77
C ASN A 71 11.72 3.03 -0.90
N ALA A 72 12.24 2.53 -2.02
CA ALA A 72 12.54 1.12 -2.20
C ALA A 72 13.59 0.61 -1.20
N ASN A 73 14.68 1.34 -1.01
CA ASN A 73 15.74 0.99 -0.06
C ASN A 73 15.27 1.04 1.40
N VAL A 74 14.43 2.00 1.77
CA VAL A 74 13.82 2.05 3.11
C VAL A 74 12.94 0.83 3.34
N LEU A 75 12.06 0.49 2.39
CA LEU A 75 11.19 -0.69 2.50
C LEU A 75 12.00 -1.99 2.62
N ALA A 76 13.11 -2.10 1.91
CA ALA A 76 13.99 -3.26 1.99
C ALA A 76 14.70 -3.38 3.34
N ARG A 77 15.22 -2.28 3.88
CA ARG A 77 15.80 -2.25 5.24
C ARG A 77 14.76 -2.59 6.31
N TYR A 78 13.57 -2.00 6.21
CA TYR A 78 12.43 -2.31 7.08
C TYR A 78 12.09 -3.81 7.04
N ALA A 79 11.98 -4.38 5.85
CA ALA A 79 11.65 -5.79 5.67
C ALA A 79 12.70 -6.72 6.29
N SER A 80 13.99 -6.38 6.14
CA SER A 80 15.10 -7.14 6.72
C SER A 80 15.00 -7.19 8.25
N ILE A 81 14.78 -6.03 8.88
CA ILE A 81 14.66 -5.92 10.35
C ILE A 81 13.43 -6.70 10.86
N CYS A 82 12.31 -6.65 10.14
CA CYS A 82 11.12 -7.43 10.50
C CYS A 82 11.41 -8.94 10.48
N GLN A 83 12.00 -9.44 9.39
CA GLN A 83 12.26 -10.88 9.23
C GLN A 83 13.27 -11.40 10.26
N GLN A 84 14.30 -10.61 10.61
CA GLN A 84 15.26 -10.96 11.67
C GLN A 84 14.59 -11.14 13.04
N ASN A 85 13.46 -10.48 13.27
CA ASN A 85 12.68 -10.55 14.52
C ASN A 85 11.43 -11.44 14.42
N GLY A 86 11.31 -12.26 13.36
CA GLY A 86 10.19 -13.18 13.18
C GLY A 86 8.84 -12.50 12.91
N ILE A 87 8.87 -11.31 12.33
CA ILE A 87 7.69 -10.53 11.92
C ILE A 87 7.62 -10.50 10.39
N VAL A 88 6.45 -10.82 9.82
CA VAL A 88 6.18 -10.71 8.39
C VAL A 88 6.04 -9.23 7.99
N PRO A 89 6.89 -8.67 7.09
CA PRO A 89 6.75 -7.30 6.63
C PRO A 89 5.68 -7.17 5.53
N ILE A 90 4.72 -6.28 5.74
CA ILE A 90 3.87 -5.75 4.67
C ILE A 90 4.58 -4.54 4.05
N VAL A 91 4.99 -4.70 2.80
CA VAL A 91 5.69 -3.69 1.99
C VAL A 91 4.63 -2.81 1.29
N GLU A 92 4.48 -1.55 1.71
CA GLU A 92 3.43 -0.64 1.21
C GLU A 92 4.02 0.57 0.45
N PRO A 93 4.36 0.43 -0.85
CA PRO A 93 4.77 1.55 -1.71
C PRO A 93 3.53 2.20 -2.33
N GLU A 94 2.84 3.07 -1.60
CA GLU A 94 1.62 3.71 -2.07
C GLU A 94 1.91 4.84 -3.07
N ILE A 95 1.35 4.72 -4.27
CA ILE A 95 1.26 5.82 -5.22
C ILE A 95 -0.08 6.53 -5.04
N LEU A 96 -0.03 7.81 -4.70
CA LEU A 96 -1.21 8.62 -4.44
C LEU A 96 -2.04 8.84 -5.71
N PRO A 97 -3.38 8.78 -5.63
CA PRO A 97 -4.28 9.04 -6.75
C PRO A 97 -4.47 10.54 -7.05
N ASP A 98 -3.79 11.44 -6.33
CA ASP A 98 -3.89 12.88 -6.59
C ASP A 98 -3.33 13.23 -7.98
N GLY A 99 -4.12 13.97 -8.78
CA GLY A 99 -3.74 14.47 -10.10
C GLY A 99 -4.78 14.16 -11.17
N ASP A 100 -4.47 14.56 -12.40
CA ASP A 100 -5.30 14.41 -13.61
C ASP A 100 -4.80 13.29 -14.56
N HIS A 101 -3.78 12.55 -14.12
CA HIS A 101 -3.15 11.48 -14.88
C HIS A 101 -4.13 10.36 -15.21
N ASP A 102 -3.95 9.74 -16.38
CA ASP A 102 -4.79 8.64 -16.83
C ASP A 102 -4.37 7.28 -16.24
N LEU A 103 -5.17 6.25 -16.53
CA LEU A 103 -4.94 4.88 -16.06
C LEU A 103 -3.57 4.34 -16.52
N LYS A 104 -3.17 4.65 -17.76
CA LYS A 104 -1.92 4.16 -18.36
C LYS A 104 -0.70 4.78 -17.67
N ARG A 105 -0.77 6.07 -17.32
CA ARG A 105 0.27 6.75 -16.55
C ARG A 105 0.42 6.15 -15.17
N CYS A 106 -0.69 5.87 -14.47
CA CYS A 106 -0.65 5.19 -13.18
C CYS A 106 -0.05 3.78 -13.31
N GLN A 107 -0.44 3.01 -14.34
CA GLN A 107 0.12 1.69 -14.61
C GLN A 107 1.63 1.75 -14.81
N TYR A 108 2.10 2.66 -15.66
CA TYR A 108 3.52 2.85 -15.94
C TYR A 108 4.32 3.17 -14.67
N VAL A 109 3.83 4.11 -13.86
CA VAL A 109 4.51 4.48 -12.61
C VAL A 109 4.52 3.33 -11.62
N THR A 110 3.41 2.60 -11.51
CA THR A 110 3.29 1.41 -10.64
C THR A 110 4.31 0.35 -11.04
N GLU A 111 4.45 0.06 -12.34
CA GLU A 111 5.44 -0.90 -12.85
C GLU A 111 6.89 -0.45 -12.50
N LYS A 112 7.21 0.84 -12.65
CA LYS A 112 8.56 1.35 -12.30
C LYS A 112 8.85 1.28 -10.81
N VAL A 113 7.88 1.64 -9.97
CA VAL A 113 8.01 1.61 -8.52
C VAL A 113 8.16 0.18 -8.02
N LEU A 114 7.27 -0.74 -8.43
CA LEU A 114 7.31 -2.12 -7.97
C LEU A 114 8.58 -2.85 -8.44
N ALA A 115 9.03 -2.62 -9.67
CA ALA A 115 10.30 -3.17 -10.14
C ALA A 115 11.49 -2.72 -9.28
N ALA A 116 11.55 -1.44 -8.91
CA ALA A 116 12.59 -0.92 -8.02
C ALA A 116 12.48 -1.48 -6.60
N VAL A 117 11.26 -1.62 -6.07
CA VAL A 117 11.01 -2.24 -4.75
C VAL A 117 11.51 -3.67 -4.73
N TYR A 118 11.12 -4.53 -5.68
CA TYR A 118 11.57 -5.92 -5.69
C TYR A 118 13.07 -6.07 -5.96
N LYS A 119 13.67 -5.16 -6.74
CA LYS A 119 15.13 -5.11 -6.87
C LYS A 119 15.80 -4.81 -5.53
N ALA A 120 15.32 -3.82 -4.79
CA ALA A 120 15.86 -3.49 -3.47
C ALA A 120 15.64 -4.63 -2.45
N LEU A 121 14.48 -5.28 -2.45
CA LEU A 121 14.22 -6.47 -1.62
C LEU A 121 15.22 -7.59 -1.94
N SER A 122 15.51 -7.82 -3.23
CA SER A 122 16.52 -8.80 -3.64
C SER A 122 17.92 -8.42 -3.16
N ASP A 123 18.32 -7.14 -3.29
CA ASP A 123 19.64 -6.66 -2.87
C ASP A 123 19.86 -6.75 -1.36
N HIS A 124 18.78 -6.67 -0.59
CA HIS A 124 18.76 -6.83 0.87
C HIS A 124 18.51 -8.27 1.33
N HIS A 125 18.55 -9.24 0.41
CA HIS A 125 18.40 -10.67 0.70
C HIS A 125 17.08 -11.03 1.42
N ILE A 126 15.99 -10.34 1.08
CA ILE A 126 14.68 -10.57 1.70
C ILE A 126 14.08 -11.89 1.22
N TYR A 127 13.58 -12.69 2.16
CA TYR A 127 12.84 -13.93 1.89
C TYR A 127 11.41 -13.61 1.45
N LEU A 128 11.14 -13.63 0.14
CA LEU A 128 9.89 -13.10 -0.44
C LEU A 128 8.63 -13.87 -0.04
N GLU A 129 8.76 -15.19 0.16
CA GLU A 129 7.69 -16.07 0.63
C GLU A 129 7.22 -15.68 2.03
N GLY A 130 8.06 -14.99 2.81
CA GLY A 130 7.75 -14.42 4.12
C GLY A 130 7.44 -12.93 4.07
N THR A 131 6.85 -12.41 2.98
CA THR A 131 6.45 -11.00 2.83
C THR A 131 5.02 -10.87 2.32
N LEU A 132 4.44 -9.68 2.42
CA LEU A 132 3.21 -9.32 1.71
C LEU A 132 3.42 -7.98 1.00
N LEU A 133 2.78 -7.80 -0.16
CA LEU A 133 2.74 -6.51 -0.85
C LEU A 133 1.42 -5.81 -0.52
N LYS A 134 1.48 -4.50 -0.28
CA LYS A 134 0.29 -3.65 -0.16
C LYS A 134 0.41 -2.45 -1.11
N PRO A 135 0.06 -2.64 -2.39
CA PRO A 135 0.14 -1.58 -3.38
C PRO A 135 -1.19 -0.82 -3.48
N ASN A 136 -1.17 0.34 -4.13
CA ASN A 136 -2.37 0.93 -4.71
C ASN A 136 -2.93 0.02 -5.83
N MET A 137 -4.24 0.08 -6.06
CA MET A 137 -4.79 -0.35 -7.35
C MET A 137 -4.33 0.63 -8.44
N VAL A 138 -4.25 0.16 -9.68
CA VAL A 138 -3.96 1.04 -10.82
C VAL A 138 -5.25 1.72 -11.22
N THR A 139 -5.41 2.98 -10.82
CA THR A 139 -6.57 3.83 -11.14
C THR A 139 -6.12 5.13 -11.79
N ALA A 140 -7.03 5.79 -12.53
CA ALA A 140 -6.78 7.16 -12.95
C ALA A 140 -6.76 8.10 -11.73
N GLY A 141 -6.12 9.26 -11.90
CA GLY A 141 -6.08 10.28 -10.86
C GLY A 141 -7.47 10.87 -10.58
N HIS A 142 -7.68 11.40 -9.37
CA HIS A 142 -8.97 11.93 -8.94
C HIS A 142 -9.52 13.04 -9.85
N ALA A 143 -8.65 13.85 -10.46
CA ALA A 143 -9.01 14.92 -11.38
C ALA A 143 -9.06 14.47 -12.85
N CYS A 144 -8.83 13.19 -13.15
CA CYS A 144 -8.89 12.68 -14.51
C CYS A 144 -10.35 12.75 -15.03
N PRO A 145 -10.61 13.39 -16.18
CA PRO A 145 -11.96 13.51 -16.72
C PRO A 145 -12.49 12.16 -17.25
N LYS A 146 -11.59 11.25 -17.66
CA LYS A 146 -11.97 9.93 -18.14
C LYS A 146 -12.20 8.98 -16.97
N LYS A 147 -13.39 8.38 -16.94
CA LYS A 147 -13.73 7.27 -16.04
C LYS A 147 -13.37 5.94 -16.67
N TYR A 148 -13.04 4.98 -15.83
CA TYR A 148 -12.64 3.63 -16.22
C TYR A 148 -13.51 2.62 -15.48
N THR A 149 -13.82 1.53 -16.16
CA THR A 149 -14.57 0.41 -15.60
C THR A 149 -13.71 -0.41 -14.63
N ALA A 150 -14.36 -1.21 -13.78
CA ALA A 150 -13.66 -2.10 -12.86
C ALA A 150 -12.81 -3.15 -13.60
N GLU A 151 -13.25 -3.57 -14.79
CA GLU A 151 -12.55 -4.50 -15.67
C GLU A 151 -11.28 -3.86 -16.25
N GLU A 152 -11.32 -2.58 -16.64
CA GLU A 152 -10.13 -1.83 -17.09
C GLU A 152 -9.12 -1.64 -15.96
N ILE A 153 -9.60 -1.26 -14.75
CA ILE A 153 -8.78 -1.13 -13.54
C ILE A 153 -8.15 -2.49 -13.19
N SER A 154 -8.94 -3.56 -13.25
CA SER A 154 -8.50 -4.94 -13.01
C SER A 154 -7.40 -5.35 -13.99
N MET A 155 -7.62 -5.15 -15.29
CA MET A 155 -6.66 -5.50 -16.33
C MET A 155 -5.35 -4.73 -16.15
N ALA A 156 -5.41 -3.42 -15.91
CA ALA A 156 -4.23 -2.59 -15.69
C ALA A 156 -3.47 -2.99 -14.42
N THR A 157 -4.18 -3.24 -13.32
CA THR A 157 -3.58 -3.62 -12.03
C THR A 157 -2.92 -4.99 -12.10
N VAL A 158 -3.65 -6.01 -12.56
CA VAL A 158 -3.12 -7.38 -12.67
C VAL A 158 -1.97 -7.44 -13.67
N THR A 159 -2.03 -6.67 -14.76
CA THR A 159 -0.90 -6.56 -15.71
C THR A 159 0.33 -5.95 -15.07
N ALA A 160 0.19 -4.86 -14.31
CA ALA A 160 1.32 -4.24 -13.60
C ALA A 160 1.97 -5.23 -12.63
N LEU A 161 1.16 -5.92 -11.81
CA LEU A 161 1.67 -6.93 -10.87
C LEU A 161 2.39 -8.08 -11.60
N ARG A 162 1.81 -8.61 -12.68
CA ARG A 162 2.41 -9.68 -13.51
C ARG A 162 3.77 -9.31 -14.09
N ARG A 163 4.03 -8.03 -14.32
CA ARG A 163 5.29 -7.53 -14.88
C ARG A 163 6.37 -7.33 -13.83
N THR A 164 6.04 -7.27 -12.54
CA THR A 164 6.98 -6.80 -11.51
C THR A 164 7.06 -7.64 -10.24
N VAL A 165 5.98 -8.31 -9.86
CA VAL A 165 5.91 -9.08 -8.61
C VAL A 165 6.42 -10.49 -8.88
N PRO A 166 7.37 -11.03 -8.10
CA PRO A 166 7.78 -12.43 -8.21
C PRO A 166 6.70 -13.39 -7.69
N PRO A 167 6.46 -14.55 -8.34
CA PRO A 167 5.52 -15.57 -7.86
C PRO A 167 5.78 -16.11 -6.44
N ALA A 168 6.98 -15.90 -5.90
CA ALA A 168 7.35 -16.32 -4.55
C ALA A 168 6.61 -15.54 -3.45
N VAL A 169 6.16 -14.32 -3.73
CA VAL A 169 5.31 -13.58 -2.79
C VAL A 169 4.01 -14.38 -2.59
N PRO A 170 3.46 -14.55 -1.38
CA PRO A 170 2.23 -15.32 -1.18
C PRO A 170 0.96 -14.50 -1.48
N GLY A 171 0.99 -13.18 -1.23
CA GLY A 171 -0.22 -12.37 -1.32
C GLY A 171 0.01 -10.87 -1.55
N VAL A 172 -0.97 -10.28 -2.21
CA VAL A 172 -1.10 -8.84 -2.44
C VAL A 172 -2.37 -8.36 -1.74
N THR A 173 -2.20 -7.43 -0.79
CA THR A 173 -3.22 -6.93 0.12
C THR A 173 -3.51 -5.46 -0.19
N PHE A 174 -4.43 -5.17 -1.11
CA PHE A 174 -4.61 -3.81 -1.63
C PHE A 174 -5.04 -2.80 -0.56
N LEU A 175 -4.52 -1.58 -0.68
CA LEU A 175 -5.07 -0.41 0.01
C LEU A 175 -6.23 0.18 -0.81
N SER A 176 -7.22 0.78 -0.14
CA SER A 176 -8.37 1.38 -0.83
C SER A 176 -8.07 2.76 -1.42
N GLY A 177 -7.03 3.46 -0.94
CA GLY A 177 -6.47 4.65 -1.59
C GLY A 177 -7.38 5.90 -1.65
N GLY A 178 -8.58 5.87 -1.08
CA GLY A 178 -9.57 6.96 -1.18
C GLY A 178 -10.84 6.59 -1.95
N GLN A 179 -10.89 5.38 -2.52
CA GLN A 179 -12.12 4.80 -3.07
C GLN A 179 -13.21 4.69 -2.00
N SER A 180 -14.46 4.73 -2.44
CA SER A 180 -15.59 4.39 -1.59
C SER A 180 -15.53 2.91 -1.17
N GLU A 181 -16.34 2.53 -0.16
CA GLU A 181 -16.39 1.15 0.28
C GLU A 181 -16.81 0.21 -0.87
N GLU A 182 -17.83 0.59 -1.64
CA GLU A 182 -18.36 -0.17 -2.77
C GLU A 182 -17.38 -0.27 -3.94
N GLU A 183 -16.76 0.84 -4.34
CA GLU A 183 -15.76 0.86 -5.43
C GLU A 183 -14.58 -0.08 -5.12
N ALA A 184 -14.08 -0.05 -3.89
CA ALA A 184 -12.98 -0.90 -3.46
C ALA A 184 -13.35 -2.40 -3.49
N THR A 185 -14.60 -2.74 -3.18
CA THR A 185 -15.13 -4.12 -3.33
C THR A 185 -15.18 -4.52 -4.80
N ILE A 186 -15.85 -3.72 -5.63
CA ILE A 186 -16.10 -4.04 -7.03
C ILE A 186 -14.77 -4.22 -7.78
N ASN A 187 -13.80 -3.33 -7.55
CA ASN A 187 -12.49 -3.40 -8.18
C ASN A 187 -11.69 -4.64 -7.73
N LEU A 188 -11.72 -4.98 -6.43
CA LEU A 188 -11.07 -6.19 -5.94
C LEU A 188 -11.70 -7.46 -6.52
N ASN A 189 -13.03 -7.51 -6.58
CA ASN A 189 -13.76 -8.61 -7.21
C ASN A 189 -13.41 -8.74 -8.70
N ALA A 190 -13.36 -7.63 -9.44
CA ALA A 190 -12.97 -7.63 -10.84
C ALA A 190 -11.51 -8.11 -11.04
N MET A 191 -10.60 -7.80 -10.11
CA MET A 191 -9.23 -8.33 -10.13
C MET A 191 -9.17 -9.84 -9.90
N ASN A 192 -9.95 -10.37 -8.96
CA ASN A 192 -10.04 -11.80 -8.71
C ASN A 192 -10.70 -12.56 -9.87
N ASN A 193 -11.55 -11.91 -10.66
CA ASN A 193 -12.17 -12.45 -11.87
C ASN A 193 -11.42 -12.14 -13.17
N CYS A 194 -10.25 -11.49 -13.11
CA CYS A 194 -9.46 -11.18 -14.30
C CYS A 194 -9.10 -12.47 -15.07
N PRO A 195 -9.02 -12.49 -16.41
CA PRO A 195 -8.64 -13.70 -17.16
C PRO A 195 -7.14 -13.98 -17.17
N LEU A 196 -6.29 -13.12 -16.60
CA LEU A 196 -4.83 -13.29 -16.58
C LEU A 196 -4.37 -14.15 -15.39
N ALA A 197 -3.31 -14.94 -15.54
CA ALA A 197 -2.78 -15.73 -14.41
C ALA A 197 -2.31 -14.84 -13.23
N ARG A 198 -2.63 -15.28 -12.02
CA ARG A 198 -2.32 -14.62 -10.74
C ARG A 198 -1.70 -15.66 -9.81
N PRO A 199 -0.35 -15.74 -9.70
CA PRO A 199 0.29 -16.68 -8.79
C PRO A 199 0.26 -16.23 -7.33
N TRP A 200 -0.38 -15.09 -7.03
CA TRP A 200 -0.55 -14.52 -5.69
C TRP A 200 -2.03 -14.53 -5.30
N ALA A 201 -2.31 -14.65 -4.01
CA ALA A 201 -3.62 -14.25 -3.49
C ALA A 201 -3.82 -12.74 -3.68
N LEU A 202 -4.97 -12.32 -4.22
CA LEU A 202 -5.36 -10.91 -4.27
C LEU A 202 -6.46 -10.66 -3.24
N THR A 203 -6.14 -9.87 -2.22
CA THR A 203 -7.05 -9.60 -1.10
C THR A 203 -6.92 -8.13 -0.65
N PHE A 204 -7.57 -7.75 0.45
CA PHE A 204 -7.66 -6.38 0.94
C PHE A 204 -6.84 -6.14 2.22
N SER A 205 -6.38 -4.91 2.38
CA SER A 205 -5.92 -4.35 3.67
C SER A 205 -6.49 -2.95 3.81
N TYR A 206 -7.80 -2.89 4.09
CA TYR A 206 -8.58 -1.66 4.10
C TYR A 206 -8.69 -1.04 5.49
N GLY A 207 -8.57 0.30 5.53
CA GLY A 207 -8.96 1.11 6.68
C GLY A 207 -10.34 1.72 6.42
N ARG A 208 -10.36 2.90 5.79
CA ARG A 208 -11.59 3.64 5.46
C ARG A 208 -12.64 2.80 4.73
N ALA A 209 -12.25 1.98 3.75
CA ALA A 209 -13.21 1.19 2.97
C ALA A 209 -13.90 0.04 3.74
N LEU A 210 -13.48 -0.22 4.97
CA LEU A 210 -14.08 -1.22 5.87
C LEU A 210 -14.77 -0.56 7.08
N GLN A 211 -14.31 0.63 7.49
CA GLN A 211 -14.70 1.24 8.77
C GLN A 211 -15.59 2.48 8.61
N ALA A 212 -15.77 3.04 7.41
CA ALA A 212 -16.46 4.32 7.26
C ALA A 212 -17.94 4.23 7.67
N SER A 213 -18.65 3.19 7.21
CA SER A 213 -20.06 2.99 7.57
C SER A 213 -20.24 2.67 9.05
N ALA A 214 -19.37 1.81 9.62
CA ALA A 214 -19.37 1.50 11.05
C ALA A 214 -19.12 2.74 11.93
N LEU A 215 -18.17 3.60 11.55
CA LEU A 215 -17.86 4.83 12.28
C LEU A 215 -19.03 5.84 12.22
N ASN A 216 -19.67 5.95 11.05
CA ASN A 216 -20.85 6.80 10.84
C ASN A 216 -22.08 6.33 11.61
N ALA A 217 -22.25 5.02 11.78
CA ALA A 217 -23.29 4.43 12.61
C ALA A 217 -22.99 4.65 14.11
N TRP A 218 -21.74 4.43 14.53
CA TRP A 218 -21.35 4.56 15.94
C TRP A 218 -21.50 5.98 16.48
N ARG A 219 -20.98 6.99 15.77
CA ARG A 219 -20.98 8.42 16.18
C ARG A 219 -20.41 8.68 17.59
N GLY A 220 -19.59 7.78 18.12
CA GLY A 220 -19.05 7.87 19.49
C GLY A 220 -20.07 7.63 20.60
N LYS A 221 -21.24 7.04 20.27
CA LYS A 221 -22.35 6.80 21.18
C LYS A 221 -22.46 5.33 21.54
N LYS A 222 -22.46 5.02 22.84
CA LYS A 222 -22.47 3.62 23.31
C LYS A 222 -23.75 2.88 22.91
N GLU A 223 -24.87 3.59 22.84
CA GLU A 223 -26.15 3.06 22.37
C GLU A 223 -26.12 2.57 20.90
N ASN A 224 -25.15 3.03 20.09
CA ASN A 224 -25.02 2.66 18.68
C ASN A 224 -24.02 1.52 18.43
N GLU A 225 -23.48 0.90 19.48
CA GLU A 225 -22.45 -0.15 19.36
C GLU A 225 -22.92 -1.35 18.51
N HIS A 226 -24.19 -1.76 18.67
CA HIS A 226 -24.76 -2.84 17.87
C HIS A 226 -24.85 -2.48 16.39
N ALA A 227 -25.43 -1.33 16.06
CA ALA A 227 -25.56 -0.87 14.68
C ALA A 227 -24.19 -0.71 13.99
N ALA A 228 -23.19 -0.19 14.70
CA ALA A 228 -21.83 -0.09 14.18
C ALA A 228 -21.19 -1.46 13.93
N THR A 229 -21.47 -2.43 14.80
CA THR A 229 -20.99 -3.81 14.65
C THR A 229 -21.62 -4.49 13.43
N GLU A 230 -22.93 -4.34 13.23
CA GLU A 230 -23.63 -4.89 12.06
C GLU A 230 -23.11 -4.32 10.74
N GLU A 231 -22.87 -3.01 10.68
CA GLU A 231 -22.27 -2.37 9.50
C GLU A 231 -20.87 -2.91 9.23
N PHE A 232 -20.04 -3.05 10.28
CA PHE A 232 -18.70 -3.61 10.14
C PHE A 232 -18.73 -5.07 9.64
N LEU A 233 -19.61 -5.91 10.21
CA LEU A 233 -19.76 -7.30 9.81
C LEU A 233 -20.25 -7.42 8.36
N THR A 234 -21.26 -6.64 7.98
CA THR A 234 -21.78 -6.59 6.61
C THR A 234 -20.67 -6.26 5.61
N ARG A 235 -19.85 -5.24 5.92
CA ARG A 235 -18.71 -4.88 5.06
C ARG A 235 -17.63 -5.96 5.05
N ALA A 236 -17.36 -6.61 6.17
CA ALA A 236 -16.39 -7.71 6.23
C ALA A 236 -16.83 -8.92 5.41
N GLU A 237 -18.11 -9.31 5.49
CA GLU A 237 -18.68 -10.43 4.73
C GLU A 237 -18.58 -10.19 3.23
N VAL A 238 -19.01 -9.02 2.75
CA VAL A 238 -18.97 -8.64 1.33
C VAL A 238 -17.54 -8.62 0.76
N MET A 239 -16.52 -8.39 1.60
CA MET A 239 -15.12 -8.38 1.16
C MET A 239 -14.45 -9.76 1.21
N CYS A 240 -14.94 -10.63 2.09
CA CYS A 240 -14.43 -11.99 2.27
C CYS A 240 -15.10 -13.02 1.34
N SER A 241 -16.29 -12.69 0.80
CA SER A 241 -17.01 -13.47 -0.21
C SER A 241 -16.43 -13.28 -1.60
#